data_AF-A0A8H3LYH3-F1
#
_entry.id   AF-A0A8H3LYH3-F1
#
_cell.length_a   1.000
_cell.length_b   1.000
_cell.length_c   1.000
_cell.angle_alpha   90.00
_cell.angle_beta   90.00
_cell.angle_gamma   90.00
#
_symmetry.space_group_name_H-M   'P 1'
#
loop_
_entity.id
_entity.type
_entity.pdbx_description
1 polymer ?
#
loop_
_entity_poly.entity_id
_entity_poly.type
_entity_poly.pdbx_seq_one_letter_code
_entity_poly.pdbx_strand_id
1 'polypeptide(L)'
;METHIFPLLALADADGLSYRGFITVKGQELPFEIQLENGKSLRNAKLNGSPELKRLLFGHEKALKQRLEQCPSLTEFFIDLKDLLERIITKEKREPMPDESYYSKLLSELDAVGWDKLESLDPSLKSLTLILNDSSSRKHKIYITLSFSYPQTPLTVHIDLPSSASKMPNPTINFNDVISFYSKIASQFSLIIYLFDSITFKFLYAQIA
;
A
#
# COMPACT_ATOMS: atom_id res chain seq x y z
N MET A 1 -10.86 36.97 13.58
CA MET A 1 -9.93 36.29 14.51
C MET A 1 -10.17 34.78 14.43
N GLU A 2 -9.87 34.17 13.28
CA GLU A 2 -10.04 32.70 13.05
C GLU A 2 -8.72 32.03 12.61
N THR A 3 -7.62 32.79 12.52
CA THR A 3 -6.33 32.37 11.96
C THR A 3 -5.45 31.53 12.91
N HIS A 4 -5.90 31.26 14.14
CA HIS A 4 -5.05 30.61 15.14
C HIS A 4 -5.16 29.07 15.20
N ILE A 5 -6.09 28.45 14.46
CA ILE A 5 -6.35 27.00 14.58
C ILE A 5 -6.06 26.23 13.27
N PHE A 6 -6.08 26.90 12.11
CA PHE A 6 -5.57 26.37 10.84
C PHE A 6 -4.44 27.28 10.30
N PRO A 7 -3.18 27.01 10.65
CA PRO A 7 -2.05 27.85 10.27
C PRO A 7 -1.79 27.91 8.75
N LEU A 8 -2.46 27.05 7.96
CA LEU A 8 -2.34 26.97 6.50
C LEU A 8 -3.57 27.51 5.75
N LEU A 9 -4.50 28.19 6.43
CA LEU A 9 -5.66 28.80 5.78
C LEU A 9 -5.34 30.24 5.35
N ALA A 10 -5.32 30.48 4.04
CA ALA A 10 -5.12 31.80 3.46
C ALA A 10 -6.40 32.28 2.75
N LEU A 11 -6.65 33.59 2.83
CA LEU A 11 -7.66 34.24 2.01
C LEU A 11 -7.24 34.10 0.54
N ALA A 12 -8.14 33.60 -0.30
CA ALA A 12 -7.85 33.33 -1.71
C ALA A 12 -8.33 34.45 -2.64
N ASP A 13 -9.18 35.36 -2.15
CA ASP A 13 -9.80 36.41 -2.95
C ASP A 13 -9.89 37.73 -2.18
N ALA A 14 -9.84 38.85 -2.91
CA ALA A 14 -9.94 40.21 -2.38
C ALA A 14 -11.30 40.48 -1.71
N ASP A 15 -12.35 39.76 -2.12
CA ASP A 15 -13.70 39.85 -1.56
C ASP A 15 -13.85 39.12 -0.22
N GLY A 16 -12.84 38.36 0.20
CA GLY A 16 -12.82 37.64 1.49
C GLY A 16 -13.80 36.48 1.61
N LEU A 17 -14.32 35.99 0.48
CA LEU A 17 -15.31 34.91 0.40
C LEU A 17 -14.70 33.54 0.10
N SER A 18 -13.44 33.50 -0.34
CA SER A 18 -12.76 32.26 -0.71
C SER A 18 -11.55 32.02 0.19
N TYR A 19 -11.40 30.79 0.68
CA TYR A 19 -10.29 30.37 1.52
C TYR A 19 -9.59 29.17 0.88
N ARG A 20 -8.26 29.20 0.84
CA ARG A 20 -7.42 28.10 0.37
C ARG A 20 -6.54 27.61 1.50
N GLY A 21 -6.24 26.32 1.50
CA GLY A 21 -5.32 25.76 2.45
C GLY A 21 -5.08 24.29 2.25
N PHE A 22 -4.45 23.68 3.26
CA PHE A 22 -4.16 22.26 3.30
C PHE A 22 -4.81 21.64 4.53
N ILE A 23 -5.36 20.44 4.36
CA ILE A 23 -5.82 19.61 5.47
C ILE A 23 -4.85 18.44 5.64
N THR A 24 -4.23 18.36 6.81
CA THR A 24 -3.28 17.29 7.12
C THR A 24 -4.03 16.10 7.69
N VAL A 25 -4.04 14.98 6.97
CA VAL A 25 -4.73 13.74 7.35
C VAL A 25 -3.72 12.60 7.37
N LYS A 26 -3.45 12.02 8.55
CA LYS A 26 -2.43 10.96 8.76
C LYS A 26 -1.04 11.26 8.16
N GLY A 27 -0.62 12.53 8.19
CA GLY A 27 0.68 12.97 7.67
C GLY A 27 0.70 13.28 6.17
N GLN A 28 -0.43 13.12 5.46
CA GLN A 28 -0.59 13.59 4.09
C GLN A 28 -1.31 14.94 4.07
N GLU A 29 -0.77 15.91 3.34
CA GLU A 29 -1.40 17.21 3.14
C GLU A 29 -2.27 17.18 1.88
N LEU A 30 -3.55 17.48 2.04
CA LEU A 30 -4.51 17.52 0.95
C LEU A 30 -4.93 18.98 0.69
N PRO A 31 -4.64 19.55 -0.48
CA PRO A 31 -5.04 20.93 -0.77
C PRO A 31 -6.54 21.03 -0.99
N PHE A 32 -7.14 22.10 -0.46
CA PHE A 32 -8.54 22.43 -0.61
C PHE A 32 -8.74 23.92 -0.89
N GLU A 33 -9.92 24.23 -1.41
CA GLU A 33 -10.45 25.58 -1.57
C GLU A 33 -11.92 25.57 -1.17
N ILE A 34 -12.32 26.46 -0.27
CA ILE A 34 -13.71 26.62 0.13
C ILE A 34 -14.19 28.02 -0.25
N GLN A 35 -15.31 28.09 -0.96
CA GLN A 35 -15.96 29.32 -1.36
C GLN A 35 -17.25 29.49 -0.56
N LEU A 36 -17.35 30.59 0.19
CA LEU A 36 -18.53 30.99 0.93
C LEU A 36 -19.44 31.82 0.01
N GLU A 37 -20.72 31.49 -0.05
CA GLU A 37 -21.68 32.28 -0.83
C GLU A 37 -22.09 33.59 -0.12
N ASN A 38 -22.07 33.61 1.22
CA ASN A 38 -22.52 34.76 2.03
C ASN A 38 -21.60 35.02 3.22
N GLY A 39 -20.44 35.65 3.00
CA GLY A 39 -19.61 36.41 3.97
C GLY A 39 -19.05 35.69 5.20
N LYS A 40 -19.88 34.95 5.93
CA LYS A 40 -19.62 34.27 7.21
C LYS A 40 -20.36 32.94 7.35
N SER A 41 -21.28 32.59 6.44
CA SER A 41 -22.06 31.35 6.54
C SER A 41 -21.43 30.24 5.71
N LEU A 42 -21.29 29.06 6.32
CA LEU A 42 -20.93 27.82 5.62
C LEU A 42 -22.11 27.20 4.86
N ARG A 43 -23.33 27.69 5.08
CA ARG A 43 -24.51 27.22 4.35
C ARG A 43 -24.34 27.52 2.86
N ASN A 44 -24.45 26.49 2.05
CA ASN A 44 -24.21 26.50 0.59
C ASN A 44 -22.75 26.80 0.18
N ALA A 45 -21.78 26.72 1.11
CA ALA A 45 -20.39 26.85 0.73
C ALA A 45 -19.96 25.68 -0.19
N LYS A 46 -19.08 25.98 -1.13
CA LYS A 46 -18.57 25.01 -2.11
C LYS A 46 -17.15 24.62 -1.73
N LEU A 47 -16.96 23.34 -1.44
CA LEU A 47 -15.64 22.75 -1.16
C LEU A 47 -15.07 22.13 -2.44
N ASN A 48 -13.97 22.69 -2.91
CA ASN A 48 -13.12 22.16 -3.96
C ASN A 48 -11.83 21.58 -3.34
N GLY A 49 -11.17 20.68 -4.05
CA GLY A 49 -9.87 20.20 -3.64
C GLY A 49 -9.22 19.28 -4.66
N SER A 50 -8.10 18.68 -4.25
CA SER A 50 -7.32 17.79 -5.10
C SER A 50 -8.10 16.56 -5.57
N PRO A 51 -7.67 15.90 -6.66
CA PRO A 51 -8.26 14.63 -7.09
C PRO A 51 -8.32 13.58 -5.98
N GLU A 52 -7.30 13.51 -5.11
CA GLU A 52 -7.29 12.60 -3.96
C GLU A 52 -8.39 12.95 -2.95
N LEU A 53 -8.56 14.23 -2.62
CA LEU A 53 -9.61 14.68 -1.71
C LEU A 53 -11.00 14.39 -2.28
N LYS A 54 -11.20 14.64 -3.58
CA LYS A 54 -12.46 14.32 -4.28
C LYS A 54 -12.76 12.82 -4.24
N ARG A 55 -11.74 11.98 -4.42
CA ARG A 55 -11.89 10.52 -4.34
C ARG A 55 -12.30 10.08 -2.93
N LEU A 56 -11.67 10.63 -1.88
CA LEU A 56 -12.01 10.31 -0.50
C LEU A 56 -13.44 10.76 -0.12
N LEU A 57 -13.90 11.87 -0.67
CA LEU A 57 -15.24 12.41 -0.39
C LEU A 57 -16.35 11.79 -1.26
N PHE A 58 -15.99 11.04 -2.30
CA PHE A 58 -16.95 10.39 -3.20
C PHE A 58 -17.78 9.35 -2.42
N GLY A 59 -19.10 9.44 -2.51
CA GLY A 59 -20.03 8.61 -1.73
C GLY A 59 -20.32 9.12 -0.31
N HIS A 60 -19.67 10.21 0.12
CA HIS A 60 -19.87 10.86 1.41
C HIS A 60 -20.48 12.27 1.30
N GLU A 61 -21.07 12.62 0.16
CA GLU A 61 -21.59 13.97 -0.15
C GLU A 61 -22.68 14.41 0.82
N LYS A 62 -23.55 13.49 1.24
CA LYS A 62 -24.60 13.78 2.24
C LYS A 62 -23.99 14.18 3.59
N ALA A 63 -22.97 13.46 4.03
CA ALA A 63 -22.29 13.70 5.30
C ALA A 63 -21.48 15.00 5.28
N LEU A 64 -20.96 15.37 4.11
CA LEU A 64 -20.28 16.65 3.87
C LEU A 64 -21.28 17.81 3.90
N LYS A 65 -22.39 17.69 3.17
CA LYS A 65 -23.44 18.73 3.12
C LYS A 65 -24.03 19.00 4.50
N GLN A 66 -24.29 17.95 5.27
CA GLN A 66 -24.79 18.08 6.64
C GLN A 66 -23.82 18.87 7.54
N ARG A 67 -22.50 18.62 7.42
CA ARG A 67 -21.48 19.37 8.17
C ARG A 67 -21.43 20.84 7.76
N LEU A 68 -21.52 21.15 6.47
CA LEU A 68 -21.58 22.53 5.98
C LEU A 68 -22.81 23.30 6.52
N GLU A 69 -23.92 22.61 6.76
CA GLU A 69 -25.14 23.22 7.30
C GLU A 69 -25.15 23.37 8.84
N GLN A 70 -24.48 22.45 9.55
CA GLN A 70 -24.53 22.33 11.01
C GLN A 70 -23.36 23.02 11.72
N CYS A 71 -22.18 23.11 11.09
CA CYS A 71 -21.02 23.74 11.71
C CYS A 71 -21.22 25.28 11.78
N PRO A 72 -21.03 25.89 12.97
CA PRO A 72 -21.21 27.33 13.17
C PRO A 72 -20.00 28.15 12.72
N SER A 73 -18.82 27.53 12.55
CA SER A 73 -17.58 28.19 12.16
C SER A 73 -16.78 27.36 11.17
N LEU A 74 -15.97 28.05 10.35
CA LEU A 74 -15.08 27.42 9.37
C LEU A 74 -14.05 26.51 10.06
N THR A 75 -13.61 26.89 11.25
CA THR A 75 -12.68 26.09 12.06
C THR A 75 -13.29 24.75 12.47
N GLU A 76 -14.51 24.76 13.04
CA GLU A 76 -15.20 23.53 13.45
C GLU A 76 -15.48 22.62 12.25
N PHE A 77 -15.85 23.20 11.12
CA PHE A 77 -16.04 22.43 9.88
C PHE A 77 -14.77 21.69 9.46
N PHE A 78 -13.60 22.33 9.49
CA PHE A 78 -12.36 21.67 9.08
C PHE A 78 -11.85 20.64 10.09
N ILE A 79 -12.13 20.81 11.38
CA ILE A 79 -11.89 19.76 12.39
C ILE A 79 -12.77 18.54 12.08
N ASP A 80 -14.07 18.74 11.88
CA ASP A 80 -15.01 17.67 11.55
C ASP A 80 -14.73 17.00 10.21
N LEU A 81 -14.26 17.77 9.22
CA LEU A 81 -13.85 17.26 7.92
C LEU A 81 -12.59 16.41 8.06
N LYS A 82 -11.60 16.86 8.84
CA LYS A 82 -10.38 16.08 9.13
C LYS A 82 -10.77 14.74 9.76
N ASP A 83 -11.63 14.74 10.77
CA ASP A 83 -12.08 13.54 11.46
C ASP A 83 -12.87 12.60 10.52
N LEU A 84 -13.71 13.16 9.64
CA LEU A 84 -14.40 12.39 8.62
C LEU A 84 -13.41 11.71 7.66
N LEU A 85 -12.42 12.44 7.14
CA LEU A 85 -11.41 11.92 6.24
C LEU A 85 -10.52 10.89 6.92
N GLU A 86 -10.10 11.12 8.17
CA GLU A 86 -9.36 10.12 8.95
C GLU A 86 -10.16 8.84 9.11
N ARG A 87 -11.47 8.93 9.35
CA ARG A 87 -12.35 7.76 9.46
C ARG A 87 -12.52 7.04 8.12
N ILE A 88 -12.64 7.78 7.00
CA ILE A 88 -12.74 7.20 5.66
C ILE A 88 -11.44 6.46 5.32
N ILE A 89 -10.29 7.10 5.48
CA ILE A 89 -8.97 6.48 5.25
C ILE A 89 -8.77 5.28 6.17
N THR A 90 -9.21 5.35 7.43
CA THR A 90 -9.15 4.22 8.35
C THR A 90 -10.05 3.08 7.89
N LYS A 91 -11.22 3.36 7.32
CA LYS A 91 -12.12 2.33 6.75
C LYS A 91 -11.58 1.75 5.44
N GLU A 92 -11.07 2.57 4.52
CA GLU A 92 -10.44 2.09 3.29
C GLU A 92 -9.19 1.25 3.57
N LYS A 93 -8.42 1.59 4.62
CA LYS A 93 -7.26 0.80 5.07
C LYS A 93 -7.60 -0.40 5.95
N ARG A 94 -8.82 -0.51 6.46
CA ARG A 94 -9.30 -1.75 7.09
C ARG A 94 -9.61 -2.72 5.96
N GLU A 95 -8.55 -3.33 5.43
CA GLU A 95 -8.70 -4.59 4.72
C GLU A 95 -9.52 -5.53 5.63
N PRO A 96 -10.49 -6.28 5.07
CA PRO A 96 -11.32 -7.18 5.85
C PRO A 96 -10.43 -8.10 6.69
N MET A 97 -10.82 -8.36 7.93
CA MET A 97 -10.09 -9.32 8.76
C MET A 97 -10.07 -10.67 8.03
N PRO A 98 -8.92 -11.36 7.97
CA PRO A 98 -8.86 -12.67 7.38
C PRO A 98 -9.77 -13.62 8.15
N ASP A 99 -10.52 -14.43 7.41
CA ASP A 99 -11.40 -15.45 7.98
C ASP A 99 -10.60 -16.72 8.37
N GLU A 100 -11.29 -17.72 8.94
CA GLU A 100 -10.65 -18.99 9.34
C GLU A 100 -10.03 -19.75 8.14
N SER A 101 -10.59 -19.56 6.95
CA SER A 101 -10.13 -20.23 5.73
C SER A 101 -8.74 -19.74 5.31
N TYR A 102 -8.44 -18.46 5.55
CA TYR A 102 -7.12 -17.85 5.34
C TYR A 102 -6.03 -18.62 6.09
N TYR A 103 -6.19 -18.77 7.41
CA TYR A 103 -5.17 -19.38 8.27
C TYR A 103 -5.04 -20.88 8.00
N SER A 104 -6.17 -21.56 7.83
CA SER A 104 -6.20 -22.99 7.53
C SER A 104 -5.47 -23.30 6.22
N LYS A 105 -5.70 -22.48 5.18
CA LYS A 105 -5.04 -22.65 3.89
C LYS A 105 -3.55 -22.28 3.95
N LEU A 106 -3.19 -21.20 4.64
CA LEU A 106 -1.79 -20.81 4.83
C LEU A 106 -0.97 -21.93 5.49
N LEU A 107 -1.47 -22.48 6.60
CA LEU A 107 -0.81 -23.58 7.30
C LEU A 107 -0.73 -24.84 6.43
N SER A 108 -1.83 -25.20 5.76
CA SER A 108 -1.85 -26.35 4.84
C SER A 108 -0.86 -26.22 3.68
N GLU A 109 -0.66 -25.02 3.14
CA GLU A 109 0.33 -24.78 2.08
C GLU A 109 1.76 -24.87 2.61
N LEU A 110 2.02 -24.35 3.81
CA LEU A 110 3.33 -24.46 4.46
C LEU A 110 3.68 -25.91 4.78
N ASP A 111 2.71 -26.69 5.26
CA ASP A 111 2.87 -28.14 5.46
C ASP A 111 3.16 -28.86 4.13
N ALA A 112 2.44 -28.52 3.07
CA ALA A 112 2.62 -29.14 1.75
C ALA A 112 3.95 -28.79 1.08
N VAL A 113 4.43 -27.56 1.27
CA VAL A 113 5.72 -27.10 0.75
C VAL A 113 6.90 -27.63 1.55
N GLY A 114 6.73 -27.72 2.87
CA GLY A 114 7.76 -28.02 3.85
C GLY A 114 8.22 -26.78 4.60
N TRP A 115 8.15 -26.84 5.94
CA TRP A 115 8.61 -25.77 6.83
C TRP A 115 10.11 -25.50 6.73
N ASP A 116 10.91 -26.47 6.27
CA ASP A 116 12.34 -26.33 6.02
C ASP A 116 12.67 -25.28 4.94
N LYS A 117 11.69 -24.99 4.07
CA LYS A 117 11.83 -23.97 3.02
C LYS A 117 11.36 -22.59 3.47
N LEU A 118 10.76 -22.44 4.65
CA LEU A 118 10.34 -21.14 5.16
C LEU A 118 11.52 -20.42 5.83
N GLU A 119 11.96 -19.28 5.28
CA GLU A 119 13.01 -18.45 5.89
C GLU A 119 12.44 -17.53 6.96
N SER A 120 11.35 -16.85 6.63
CA SER A 120 10.72 -15.86 7.50
C SER A 120 9.23 -15.73 7.20
N LEU A 121 8.48 -15.45 8.25
CA LEU A 121 7.06 -15.15 8.20
C LEU A 121 6.84 -13.85 8.97
N ASP A 122 6.24 -12.86 8.32
CA ASP A 122 5.93 -11.58 8.92
C ASP A 122 4.90 -11.74 10.06
N PRO A 123 5.01 -11.02 11.19
CA PRO A 123 4.05 -11.13 12.29
C PRO A 123 2.59 -10.82 11.91
N SER A 124 2.35 -10.04 10.84
CA SER A 124 1.01 -9.81 10.31
C SER A 124 0.48 -10.98 9.47
N LEU A 125 1.29 -12.01 9.25
CA LEU A 125 1.04 -13.20 8.45
C LEU A 125 0.68 -12.89 6.99
N LYS A 126 0.99 -11.68 6.51
CA LYS A 126 0.74 -11.24 5.13
C LYS A 126 1.89 -11.52 4.20
N SER A 127 3.10 -11.58 4.71
CA SER A 127 4.28 -11.71 3.87
C SER A 127 5.17 -12.81 4.42
N LEU A 128 5.74 -13.60 3.53
CA LEU A 128 6.65 -14.67 3.88
C LEU A 128 7.71 -14.83 2.81
N THR A 129 8.82 -15.43 3.20
CA THR A 129 9.96 -15.70 2.33
C THR A 129 10.24 -17.18 2.31
N LEU A 130 10.22 -17.76 1.10
CA LEU A 130 10.59 -19.16 0.86
C LEU A 130 11.99 -19.24 0.28
N ILE A 131 12.73 -20.28 0.65
CA ILE A 131 14.06 -20.60 0.14
C ILE A 131 13.94 -21.69 -0.91
N LEU A 132 14.57 -21.48 -2.05
CA LEU A 132 14.76 -22.46 -3.09
C LEU A 132 16.25 -22.73 -3.27
N ASN A 133 16.68 -23.97 -3.08
CA ASN A 133 18.05 -24.39 -3.37
C ASN A 133 18.15 -24.89 -4.81
N ASP A 134 19.11 -24.37 -5.57
CA ASP A 134 19.42 -24.92 -6.89
C ASP A 134 20.38 -26.11 -6.81
N SER A 135 20.67 -26.72 -7.97
CA SER A 135 21.58 -27.87 -8.08
C SER A 135 23.03 -27.57 -7.67
N SER A 136 23.40 -26.29 -7.55
CA SER A 136 24.70 -25.83 -7.07
C SER A 136 24.66 -25.43 -5.58
N SER A 137 23.59 -25.80 -4.86
CA SER A 137 23.36 -25.45 -3.44
C SER A 137 23.24 -23.95 -3.17
N ARG A 138 22.95 -23.13 -4.20
CA ARG A 138 22.72 -21.70 -4.01
C ARG A 138 21.28 -21.45 -3.58
N LYS A 139 21.10 -20.54 -2.64
CA LYS A 139 19.81 -20.16 -2.06
C LYS A 139 19.19 -19.01 -2.85
N HIS A 140 17.99 -19.22 -3.36
CA HIS A 140 17.16 -18.22 -4.01
C HIS A 140 15.99 -17.87 -3.08
N LYS A 141 15.76 -16.58 -2.85
CA LYS A 141 14.69 -16.10 -1.97
C LYS A 141 13.46 -15.72 -2.78
N ILE A 142 12.32 -16.31 -2.43
CA ILE A 142 11.02 -16.02 -3.04
C ILE A 142 10.19 -15.27 -2.01
N TYR A 143 9.90 -14.01 -2.28
CA TYR A 143 9.06 -13.17 -1.44
C TYR A 143 7.61 -13.32 -1.90
N ILE A 144 6.74 -13.74 -0.99
CA ILE A 144 5.31 -13.92 -1.25
C ILE A 144 4.54 -12.97 -0.34
N THR A 145 3.60 -12.24 -0.94
CA THR A 145 2.65 -11.37 -0.25
C THR A 145 1.22 -11.85 -0.50
N LEU A 146 0.48 -11.98 0.59
CA LEU A 146 -0.89 -12.45 0.72
C LEU A 146 -1.82 -11.26 0.98
N SER A 147 -2.95 -11.24 0.29
CA SER A 147 -4.09 -10.40 0.64
C SER A 147 -4.94 -11.13 1.69
N PHE A 148 -5.65 -10.40 2.56
CA PHE A 148 -6.61 -11.03 3.49
C PHE A 148 -7.79 -11.72 2.80
N SER A 149 -7.97 -11.53 1.49
CA SER A 149 -8.89 -12.31 0.67
C SER A 149 -8.31 -13.65 0.20
N TYR A 150 -7.10 -14.02 0.60
CA TYR A 150 -6.51 -15.33 0.31
C TYR A 150 -7.33 -16.46 0.97
N PRO A 151 -7.63 -17.58 0.25
CA PRO A 151 -7.12 -17.98 -1.07
C PRO A 151 -7.93 -17.53 -2.30
N GLN A 152 -8.92 -16.65 -2.14
CA GLN A 152 -9.77 -16.19 -3.25
C GLN A 152 -9.06 -15.21 -4.20
N THR A 153 -7.96 -14.62 -3.76
CA THR A 153 -7.12 -13.73 -4.57
C THR A 153 -5.73 -14.34 -4.79
N PRO A 154 -5.12 -14.10 -5.97
CA PRO A 154 -3.80 -14.63 -6.27
C PRO A 154 -2.70 -14.00 -5.39
N LEU A 155 -1.62 -14.75 -5.26
CA LEU A 155 -0.40 -14.37 -4.57
C LEU A 155 0.34 -13.28 -5.35
N THR A 156 0.91 -12.32 -4.62
CA THR A 156 1.91 -11.41 -5.17
C THR A 156 3.29 -11.98 -4.91
N VAL A 157 4.05 -12.27 -5.96
CA VAL A 157 5.34 -12.96 -5.84
C VAL A 157 6.46 -12.14 -6.45
N HIS A 158 7.56 -12.04 -5.73
CA HIS A 158 8.78 -11.39 -6.16
C HIS A 158 9.98 -12.32 -5.92
N ILE A 159 10.93 -12.33 -6.85
CA ILE A 159 12.16 -13.11 -6.75
C ILE A 159 13.33 -12.27 -7.27
N ASP A 160 14.50 -12.43 -6.64
CA ASP A 160 15.72 -11.74 -7.04
C ASP A 160 16.41 -12.48 -8.21
N LEU A 161 15.78 -12.46 -9.39
CA LEU A 161 16.32 -13.01 -10.64
C LEU A 161 16.45 -11.94 -11.74
N PRO A 162 17.33 -12.15 -12.75
CA PRO A 162 17.45 -11.27 -13.90
C PRO A 162 16.09 -10.99 -14.56
N SER A 163 15.86 -9.71 -14.90
CA SER A 163 14.52 -9.10 -15.03
C SER A 163 13.57 -9.73 -16.05
N SER A 164 14.06 -10.41 -17.10
CA SER A 164 13.22 -11.02 -18.14
C SER A 164 12.52 -12.32 -17.73
N ALA A 165 12.92 -12.95 -16.62
CA ALA A 165 12.35 -14.22 -16.14
C ALA A 165 11.69 -14.14 -14.77
N SER A 166 11.68 -12.96 -14.14
CA SER A 166 11.16 -12.77 -12.77
C SER A 166 9.63 -12.85 -12.66
N LYS A 167 8.91 -12.65 -13.78
CA LYS A 167 7.45 -12.52 -13.77
C LYS A 167 6.75 -13.82 -14.13
N MET A 168 5.92 -14.30 -13.21
CA MET A 168 5.08 -15.47 -13.43
C MET A 168 3.97 -15.15 -14.45
N PRO A 169 3.74 -16.00 -15.48
CA PRO A 169 2.84 -15.69 -16.59
C PRO A 169 1.36 -15.74 -16.19
N ASN A 170 1.00 -16.55 -15.19
CA ASN A 170 -0.35 -16.68 -14.68
C ASN A 170 -0.40 -16.37 -13.17
N PRO A 171 -1.43 -15.65 -12.70
CA PRO A 171 -1.66 -15.46 -11.28
C PRO A 171 -1.91 -16.82 -10.61
N THR A 172 -1.19 -17.11 -9.53
CA THR A 172 -1.29 -18.38 -8.80
C THR A 172 -1.79 -18.16 -7.38
N ILE A 173 -2.39 -19.20 -6.79
CA ILE A 173 -2.92 -19.22 -5.42
C ILE A 173 -2.15 -20.19 -4.51
N ASN A 174 -1.31 -21.08 -5.03
CA ASN A 174 -0.62 -22.09 -4.23
C ASN A 174 0.90 -21.87 -4.22
N PHE A 175 1.54 -22.17 -3.09
CA PHE A 175 2.99 -22.01 -2.93
C PHE A 175 3.78 -23.06 -3.72
N ASN A 176 3.24 -24.28 -3.88
CA ASN A 176 3.86 -25.32 -4.69
C ASN A 176 3.97 -24.94 -6.16
N ASP A 177 2.97 -24.23 -6.71
CA ASP A 177 3.00 -23.74 -8.08
C ASP A 177 4.08 -22.66 -8.25
N VAL A 178 4.24 -21.78 -7.24
CA VAL A 178 5.32 -20.79 -7.20
C VAL A 178 6.69 -21.46 -7.18
N ILE A 179 6.90 -22.42 -6.27
CA ILE A 179 8.17 -23.14 -6.14
C ILE A 179 8.50 -23.91 -7.41
N SER A 180 7.56 -24.67 -7.96
CA SER A 180 7.80 -25.45 -9.17
C SER A 180 8.18 -24.56 -10.36
N PHE A 181 7.49 -23.43 -10.53
CA PHE A 181 7.79 -22.45 -11.58
C PHE A 181 9.19 -21.86 -11.41
N TYR A 182 9.53 -21.34 -10.23
CA TYR A 182 10.83 -20.71 -10.01
C TYR A 182 11.98 -21.72 -9.93
N SER A 183 11.74 -22.97 -9.54
CA SER A 183 12.75 -24.04 -9.61
C SER A 183 13.22 -24.28 -11.05
N LYS A 184 12.28 -24.23 -11.99
CA LYS A 184 12.55 -24.42 -13.42
C LYS A 184 13.32 -23.24 -14.00
N ILE A 185 12.97 -22.02 -13.60
CA ILE A 185 13.66 -20.81 -14.05
C ILE A 185 15.07 -20.75 -13.46
N ALA A 186 15.23 -20.97 -12.15
CA ALA A 186 16.56 -20.98 -11.52
C ALA A 186 17.51 -21.97 -12.24
N SER A 187 16.98 -23.14 -12.64
CA SER A 187 17.73 -24.13 -13.43
C SER A 187 18.15 -23.59 -14.81
N GLN A 188 17.31 -22.81 -15.49
CA GLN A 188 17.64 -22.21 -16.79
C GLN A 188 18.77 -21.16 -16.70
N PHE A 189 18.80 -20.41 -15.61
CA PHE A 189 19.81 -19.35 -15.39
C PHE A 189 21.09 -19.87 -14.71
N SER A 190 21.15 -21.16 -14.38
CA SER A 190 22.26 -21.74 -13.60
C SER A 190 23.64 -21.46 -14.21
N LEU A 191 23.78 -21.52 -15.54
CA LEU A 191 25.04 -21.27 -16.25
C LEU A 191 25.45 -19.80 -16.25
N ILE A 192 24.48 -18.88 -16.37
CA ILE A 192 24.73 -17.43 -16.29
C ILE A 192 25.17 -17.06 -14.88
N ILE A 193 24.45 -17.55 -13.86
CA ILE A 193 24.78 -17.29 -12.45
C ILE A 193 26.16 -17.88 -12.13
N TYR A 194 26.47 -19.09 -12.60
CA TYR A 194 27.80 -19.70 -12.44
C TYR A 194 28.92 -18.85 -13.06
N LEU A 195 28.68 -18.26 -14.24
CA LEU A 195 29.63 -17.35 -14.88
C LEU A 195 29.88 -16.11 -14.01
N PHE A 196 28.83 -15.50 -13.45
CA PHE A 196 28.97 -14.38 -12.52
C PHE A 196 29.70 -14.77 -11.23
N ASP A 197 29.42 -15.94 -10.67
CA ASP A 197 30.14 -16.49 -9.50
C ASP A 197 31.64 -16.66 -9.81
N SER A 198 31.97 -17.17 -11.00
CA SER A 198 33.37 -17.37 -11.41
C SER A 198 34.13 -16.05 -11.59
N ILE A 199 33.43 -15.01 -12.06
CA ILE A 199 33.99 -13.66 -12.24
C ILE A 199 34.20 -13.00 -10.88
N THR A 200 33.17 -12.99 -10.03
CA THR A 200 33.26 -12.42 -8.68
C THR A 200 34.33 -13.12 -7.83
N PHE A 201 34.46 -14.44 -7.93
CA PHE A 201 35.52 -15.19 -7.27
C PHE A 201 36.92 -14.79 -7.77
N LYS A 202 37.10 -14.63 -9.08
CA LYS A 202 38.38 -14.17 -9.67
C LYS A 202 38.75 -12.75 -9.25
N PHE A 203 37.78 -11.84 -9.17
CA PHE A 203 38.02 -10.47 -8.71
C PHE A 203 38.35 -10.41 -7.21
N LEU A 204 37.70 -11.22 -6.39
CA LEU A 204 37.99 -11.31 -4.96
C LEU A 204 39.41 -11.84 -4.70
N TYR A 205 39.86 -12.84 -5.45
CA TYR A 205 41.22 -13.36 -5.34
C TYR A 205 42.29 -12.42 -5.91
N ALA A 206 41.99 -11.67 -6.97
CA ALA A 206 42.92 -10.71 -7.56
C ALA A 206 43.18 -9.47 -6.68
N GLN A 207 42.34 -9.18 -5.69
CA GLN A 207 42.56 -8.11 -4.71
C GLN A 207 43.32 -8.56 -3.46
N ILE A 208 43.56 -9.86 -3.31
CA ILE A 208 44.27 -10.45 -2.14
C ILE A 208 45.70 -10.89 -2.52
N ALA A 209 46.08 -10.78 -3.80
CA ALA A 209 47.41 -11.08 -4.32
C ALA A 209 48.29 -9.83 -4.48
#